data_AF-K4LK00-F1
#
_entry.id   AF-K4LK00-F1
#
_cell.length_a   1.000
_cell.length_b   1.000
_cell.length_c   1.000
_cell.angle_alpha   90.00
_cell.angle_beta   90.00
_cell.angle_gamma   90.00
#
_symmetry.space_group_name_H-M   'P 1'
#
loop_
_entity.id
_entity.type
_entity.pdbx_description
1 polymer ?
#
loop_
_entity_poly.entity_id
_entity_poly.type
_entity_poly.pdbx_seq_one_letter_code
_entity_poly.pdbx_strand_id
1 'polypeptide(L)'
;IERMVKRLAQELDMDPTELRRKNFIPKEAFPYESATGWNYDSGDYEKALDKAMEMADYEHYREEQQRRIENDADKLLGIGVSSFTEVVGAGPGKTCDIAGIEMFDSADIRVNPTGNAVVRVGVQTQGQGHETTFAQIVAEELGMDVDNITVEHGDTDTEPYGLGTYGSRSTPVAGAAAAVAARKVREKAKAIAANELEAAEEDIEWDRQSGEFHVAGAPDRSITITEIAAGAYMNHPESEEPGLEAVNYYDPPEMTYPFGSYIVVVEIDRETGEVE
;
A
#
# COMPACT_ATOMS: atom_id res chain seq x y z
N ILE A 1 -18.73 4.92 -14.44
CA ILE A 1 -19.71 3.85 -14.14
C ILE A 1 -20.79 4.31 -13.14
N GLU A 2 -20.43 4.87 -11.99
CA GLU A 2 -21.36 5.19 -10.87
C GLU A 2 -22.56 6.09 -11.21
N ARG A 3 -22.41 7.03 -12.14
CA ARG A 3 -23.54 7.83 -12.65
C ARG A 3 -24.58 6.98 -13.38
N MET A 4 -24.13 6.01 -14.19
CA MET A 4 -25.01 5.10 -14.92
C MET A 4 -25.72 4.14 -13.98
N VAL A 5 -25.03 3.62 -12.96
CA VAL A 5 -25.64 2.79 -11.91
C VAL A 5 -26.75 3.55 -11.20
N LYS A 6 -26.53 4.83 -10.83
CA LYS A 6 -27.59 5.67 -10.24
C LYS A 6 -28.79 5.81 -11.18
N ARG A 7 -28.56 6.09 -12.47
CA ARG A 7 -29.65 6.25 -13.45
C ARG A 7 -30.44 4.95 -13.64
N LEU A 8 -29.76 3.83 -13.76
CA LEU A 8 -30.39 2.52 -13.88
C LEU A 8 -31.22 2.18 -12.63
N ALA A 9 -30.70 2.46 -11.43
CA ALA A 9 -31.46 2.27 -10.19
C ALA A 9 -32.76 3.08 -10.18
N GLN A 10 -32.72 4.34 -10.65
CA GLN A 10 -33.92 5.17 -10.79
C GLN A 10 -34.92 4.63 -11.81
N GLU A 11 -34.45 4.15 -12.97
CA GLU A 11 -35.32 3.57 -14.01
C GLU A 11 -35.97 2.25 -13.56
N LEU A 12 -35.29 1.50 -12.68
CA LEU A 12 -35.77 0.23 -12.13
C LEU A 12 -36.59 0.38 -10.84
N ASP A 13 -36.78 1.60 -10.34
CA ASP A 13 -37.38 1.86 -9.01
C ASP A 13 -36.72 1.04 -7.89
N MET A 14 -35.39 0.98 -7.92
CA MET A 14 -34.57 0.17 -7.01
C MET A 14 -33.64 1.08 -6.18
N ASP A 15 -33.39 0.70 -4.93
CA ASP A 15 -32.39 1.37 -4.13
C ASP A 15 -30.99 1.24 -4.79
N PRO A 16 -30.23 2.33 -4.94
CA PRO A 16 -28.94 2.28 -5.62
C PRO A 16 -27.87 1.46 -4.87
N THR A 17 -28.01 1.20 -3.57
CA THR A 17 -27.15 0.27 -2.82
C THR A 17 -27.54 -1.18 -3.11
N GLU A 18 -28.84 -1.47 -3.25
CA GLU A 18 -29.32 -2.81 -3.64
C GLU A 18 -28.85 -3.16 -5.05
N LEU A 19 -28.98 -2.25 -6.02
CA LEU A 19 -28.50 -2.49 -7.38
C LEU A 19 -27.00 -2.78 -7.41
N ARG A 20 -26.19 -2.08 -6.59
CA ARG A 20 -24.75 -2.34 -6.47
C ARG A 20 -24.48 -3.73 -5.91
N ARG A 21 -25.11 -4.11 -4.79
CA ARG A 21 -24.95 -5.44 -4.19
C ARG A 21 -25.25 -6.56 -5.20
N LYS A 22 -26.29 -6.42 -6.02
CA LYS A 22 -26.62 -7.42 -7.05
C LYS A 22 -25.57 -7.57 -8.15
N ASN A 23 -24.68 -6.59 -8.31
CA ASN A 23 -23.71 -6.53 -9.42
C ASN A 23 -22.25 -6.49 -8.94
N PHE A 24 -21.99 -6.50 -7.63
CA PHE A 24 -20.63 -6.58 -7.13
C PHE A 24 -19.98 -7.91 -7.53
N ILE A 25 -18.67 -7.84 -7.80
CA ILE A 25 -17.83 -9.03 -7.91
C ILE A 25 -17.76 -9.63 -6.50
N PRO A 26 -18.16 -10.89 -6.30
CA PRO A 26 -18.08 -11.52 -4.98
C PRO A 26 -16.61 -11.72 -4.59
N LYS A 27 -16.32 -11.66 -3.29
CA LYS A 27 -14.97 -11.76 -2.74
C LYS A 27 -14.22 -13.01 -3.21
N GLU A 28 -14.93 -14.12 -3.38
CA GLU A 28 -14.38 -15.41 -3.76
C GLU A 28 -14.03 -15.49 -5.26
N ALA A 29 -14.43 -14.49 -6.06
CA ALA A 29 -14.11 -14.43 -7.48
C ALA A 29 -12.77 -13.74 -7.78
N PHE A 30 -12.08 -13.19 -6.77
CA PHE A 30 -10.75 -12.61 -6.96
C PHE A 30 -9.65 -13.68 -6.96
N PRO A 31 -8.60 -13.56 -7.79
CA PRO A 31 -8.39 -12.50 -8.78
C PRO A 31 -9.40 -12.57 -9.94
N TYR A 32 -9.89 -11.41 -10.38
CA TYR A 32 -11.03 -11.30 -11.30
C TYR A 32 -10.67 -10.61 -12.62
N GLU A 33 -10.80 -11.34 -13.73
CA GLU A 33 -10.69 -10.77 -15.07
C GLU A 33 -11.97 -10.00 -15.46
N SER A 34 -11.84 -8.69 -15.56
CA SER A 34 -12.92 -7.79 -15.96
C SER A 34 -13.20 -7.85 -17.46
N ALA A 35 -14.41 -7.45 -17.86
CA ALA A 35 -14.80 -7.37 -19.27
C ALA A 35 -13.94 -6.40 -20.11
N THR A 36 -13.16 -5.52 -19.48
CA THR A 36 -12.22 -4.60 -20.14
C THR A 36 -10.78 -5.11 -20.15
N GLY A 37 -10.53 -6.33 -19.68
CA GLY A 37 -9.21 -6.99 -19.74
C GLY A 37 -8.28 -6.71 -18.56
N TRP A 38 -8.74 -6.00 -17.53
CA TRP A 38 -7.99 -5.83 -16.27
C TRP A 38 -8.20 -7.03 -15.35
N ASN A 39 -7.16 -7.42 -14.62
CA ASN A 39 -7.20 -8.51 -13.65
C ASN A 39 -7.14 -7.95 -12.22
N TYR A 40 -8.31 -7.78 -11.60
CA TYR A 40 -8.40 -7.18 -10.27
C TYR A 40 -7.80 -8.12 -9.23
N ASP A 41 -6.93 -7.59 -8.35
CA ASP A 41 -6.12 -8.37 -7.41
C ASP A 41 -6.96 -8.97 -6.26
N SER A 42 -7.83 -8.17 -5.64
CA SER A 42 -8.64 -8.55 -4.48
C SER A 42 -9.79 -7.56 -4.24
N GLY A 43 -10.82 -7.98 -3.48
CA GLY A 43 -11.94 -7.10 -3.14
C GLY A 43 -12.91 -7.70 -2.12
N ASP A 44 -13.49 -6.86 -1.28
CA ASP A 44 -14.57 -7.21 -0.33
C ASP A 44 -15.60 -6.07 -0.30
N TYR A 45 -16.30 -5.91 -1.44
CA TYR A 45 -17.08 -4.72 -1.74
C TYR A 45 -18.36 -4.59 -0.90
N GLU A 46 -19.02 -5.72 -0.63
CA GLU A 46 -20.20 -5.76 0.23
C GLU A 46 -19.85 -5.25 1.63
N LYS A 47 -18.77 -5.76 2.22
CA LYS A 47 -18.30 -5.33 3.54
C LYS A 47 -17.99 -3.82 3.60
N ALA A 48 -17.37 -3.27 2.56
CA ALA A 48 -17.10 -1.84 2.49
C ALA A 48 -18.36 -1.00 2.34
N LEU A 49 -19.33 -1.44 1.53
CA LEU A 49 -20.62 -0.76 1.39
C LEU A 49 -21.42 -0.80 2.70
N ASP A 50 -21.49 -1.95 3.36
CA ASP A 50 -22.16 -2.11 4.65
C ASP A 50 -21.57 -1.15 5.69
N LYS A 51 -20.24 -1.06 5.76
CA LYS A 51 -19.58 -0.15 6.70
C LYS A 51 -19.88 1.32 6.39
N ALA A 52 -19.89 1.70 5.11
CA ALA A 52 -20.21 3.06 4.71
C ALA A 52 -21.67 3.42 5.01
N MET A 53 -22.61 2.50 4.81
CA MET A 53 -24.03 2.68 5.14
C MET A 53 -24.25 2.86 6.65
N GLU A 54 -23.59 2.04 7.47
CA GLU A 54 -23.61 2.17 8.94
C GLU A 54 -23.08 3.55 9.37
N MET A 55 -21.93 3.97 8.84
CA MET A 55 -21.30 5.25 9.21
C MET A 55 -22.14 6.47 8.79
N ALA A 56 -22.88 6.35 7.69
CA ALA A 56 -23.70 7.44 7.15
C ALA A 56 -25.14 7.46 7.66
N ASP A 57 -25.55 6.48 8.48
CA ASP A 57 -26.95 6.27 8.90
C ASP A 57 -27.90 6.26 7.68
N TYR A 58 -27.55 5.43 6.69
CA TYR A 58 -28.17 5.46 5.36
C TYR A 58 -29.69 5.27 5.39
N GLU A 59 -30.16 4.31 6.18
CA GLU A 59 -31.57 3.99 6.35
C GLU A 59 -32.35 5.19 6.94
N HIS A 60 -31.81 5.83 7.98
CA HIS A 60 -32.41 7.03 8.56
C HIS A 60 -32.57 8.14 7.52
N TYR A 61 -31.52 8.44 6.76
CA TYR A 61 -31.59 9.50 5.76
C TYR A 61 -32.49 9.14 4.57
N ARG A 62 -32.66 7.86 4.25
CA ARG A 62 -33.66 7.42 3.26
C ARG A 62 -35.08 7.69 3.71
N GLU A 63 -35.41 7.38 4.97
CA GLU A 63 -36.70 7.71 5.56
C GLU A 63 -36.91 9.22 5.62
N GLU A 64 -35.89 9.98 6.03
CA GLU A 64 -35.93 11.44 6.09
C GLU A 64 -36.12 12.08 4.71
N GLN A 65 -35.43 11.56 3.69
CA GLN A 65 -35.58 12.01 2.30
C GLN A 65 -37.03 11.89 1.86
N GLN A 66 -37.64 10.72 2.09
CA GLN A 66 -39.02 10.46 1.72
C GLN A 66 -39.98 11.37 2.48
N ARG A 67 -39.78 11.56 3.79
CA ARG A 67 -40.57 12.47 4.62
C ARG A 67 -40.53 13.91 4.11
N ARG A 68 -39.37 14.40 3.67
CA ARG A 68 -39.23 15.77 3.13
C ARG A 68 -39.88 15.94 1.77
N ILE A 69 -39.84 14.90 0.93
CA ILE A 69 -40.55 14.88 -0.35
C ILE A 69 -42.07 14.95 -0.12
N GLU A 70 -42.60 14.14 0.80
CA GLU A 70 -44.03 14.07 1.10
C GLU A 70 -44.59 15.36 1.71
N ASN A 71 -43.78 16.07 2.52
CA ASN A 71 -44.18 17.33 3.16
C ASN A 71 -43.86 18.58 2.32
N ASP A 72 -43.38 18.42 1.09
CA ASP A 72 -42.92 19.51 0.22
C ASP A 72 -41.98 20.51 0.92
N ALA A 73 -40.97 19.97 1.62
CA ALA A 73 -40.06 20.78 2.42
C ALA A 73 -39.23 21.77 1.57
N ASP A 74 -38.92 22.93 2.14
CA ASP A 74 -38.15 24.02 1.51
C ASP A 74 -36.73 23.59 1.08
N LYS A 75 -36.15 22.61 1.80
CA LYS A 75 -34.87 21.99 1.46
C LYS A 75 -35.05 20.55 0.97
N LEU A 76 -34.45 20.24 -0.17
CA LEU A 76 -34.36 18.87 -0.70
C LEU A 76 -33.21 18.11 -0.03
N LEU A 77 -33.43 16.85 0.34
CA LEU A 77 -32.36 15.98 0.83
C LEU A 77 -31.85 15.07 -0.29
N GLY A 78 -30.55 15.15 -0.59
CA GLY A 78 -29.86 14.31 -1.56
C GLY A 78 -28.97 13.28 -0.89
N ILE A 79 -29.01 12.02 -1.37
CA ILE A 79 -28.10 10.96 -0.93
C ILE A 79 -27.31 10.48 -2.15
N GLY A 80 -25.99 10.68 -2.10
CA GLY A 80 -25.03 10.20 -3.09
C GLY A 80 -24.35 8.94 -2.59
N VAL A 81 -24.24 7.92 -3.44
CA VAL A 81 -23.49 6.68 -3.17
C VAL A 81 -22.54 6.44 -4.33
N SER A 82 -21.28 6.12 -4.03
CA SER A 82 -20.23 5.75 -4.98
C SER A 82 -19.43 4.58 -4.44
N SER A 83 -19.55 3.41 -5.07
CA SER A 83 -18.69 2.25 -4.81
C SER A 83 -17.78 2.04 -6.00
N PHE A 84 -16.48 2.17 -5.80
CA PHE A 84 -15.50 2.23 -6.89
C PHE A 84 -14.37 1.24 -6.68
N THR A 85 -13.78 0.80 -7.81
CA THR A 85 -12.50 0.11 -7.88
C THR A 85 -11.56 1.02 -8.67
N GLU A 86 -10.45 1.39 -8.07
CA GLU A 86 -9.37 2.14 -8.71
C GLU A 86 -8.38 1.20 -9.39
N VAL A 87 -7.54 1.76 -10.27
CA VAL A 87 -6.38 1.05 -10.83
C VAL A 87 -5.16 1.94 -10.67
N VAL A 88 -4.21 1.50 -9.83
CA VAL A 88 -3.04 2.28 -9.47
C VAL A 88 -1.78 1.41 -9.48
N GLY A 89 -0.60 2.04 -9.47
CA GLY A 89 0.65 1.29 -9.59
C GLY A 89 1.08 1.03 -11.03
N ALA A 90 0.83 1.99 -11.93
CA ALA A 90 1.28 1.94 -13.32
C ALA A 90 2.74 1.46 -13.40
N GLY A 91 2.94 0.31 -14.03
CA GLY A 91 3.98 -0.60 -13.57
C GLY A 91 4.45 -1.65 -14.57
N PRO A 92 3.62 -2.66 -14.93
CA PRO A 92 4.09 -3.83 -15.67
C PRO A 92 4.85 -3.46 -16.95
N GLY A 93 6.17 -3.67 -16.95
CA GLY A 93 7.09 -3.09 -17.94
C GLY A 93 6.80 -3.52 -19.38
N LYS A 94 6.20 -4.70 -19.56
CA LYS A 94 5.81 -5.23 -20.88
C LYS A 94 4.69 -4.45 -21.55
N THR A 95 3.88 -3.72 -20.80
CA THR A 95 2.67 -3.03 -21.31
C THR A 95 2.61 -1.56 -20.92
N CYS A 96 3.47 -1.12 -20.00
CA CYS A 96 3.49 0.23 -19.46
C CYS A 96 4.90 0.82 -19.60
N ASP A 97 5.02 1.91 -20.35
CA ASP A 97 6.26 2.67 -20.49
C ASP A 97 6.02 4.19 -20.46
N ILE A 98 7.06 4.94 -20.08
CA ILE A 98 7.15 6.37 -20.34
C ILE A 98 8.31 6.61 -21.28
N ALA A 99 7.99 7.03 -22.51
CA ALA A 99 8.96 7.34 -23.55
C ALA A 99 9.95 6.18 -23.82
N GLY A 100 9.46 4.94 -23.75
CA GLY A 100 10.23 3.71 -23.97
C GLY A 100 10.92 3.14 -22.73
N ILE A 101 10.73 3.76 -21.55
CA ILE A 101 11.28 3.27 -20.28
C ILE A 101 10.17 2.52 -19.54
N GLU A 102 10.39 1.23 -19.27
CA GLU A 102 9.47 0.37 -18.51
C GLU A 102 9.14 1.00 -17.16
N MET A 103 7.88 0.90 -16.73
CA MET A 103 7.37 1.60 -15.53
C MET A 103 7.73 0.92 -14.19
N PHE A 104 8.95 0.40 -14.04
CA PHE A 104 9.49 -0.06 -12.77
C PHE A 104 9.73 1.13 -11.80
N ASP A 105 10.04 0.81 -10.55
CA ASP A 105 10.67 1.76 -9.62
C ASP A 105 11.70 1.05 -8.75
N SER A 106 12.39 1.77 -7.87
CA SER A 106 13.56 1.23 -7.19
C SER A 106 13.72 1.74 -5.76
N ALA A 107 14.48 0.97 -5.00
CA ALA A 107 14.96 1.33 -3.68
C ALA A 107 16.38 0.81 -3.46
N ASP A 108 17.22 1.63 -2.83
CA ASP A 108 18.57 1.32 -2.38
C ASP A 108 18.63 1.52 -0.86
N ILE A 109 19.04 0.49 -0.13
CA ILE A 109 19.07 0.49 1.34
C ILE A 109 20.48 0.17 1.80
N ARG A 110 21.02 1.03 2.67
CA ARG A 110 22.30 0.82 3.34
C ARG A 110 22.14 0.92 4.84
N VAL A 111 22.58 -0.10 5.57
CA VAL A 111 22.74 -0.08 7.03
C VAL A 111 24.19 0.29 7.35
N ASN A 112 24.40 1.39 8.07
CA ASN A 112 25.72 1.88 8.45
C ASN A 112 26.27 1.10 9.65
N PRO A 113 27.59 1.15 9.92
CA PRO A 113 28.22 0.41 11.03
C PRO A 113 27.64 0.71 12.42
N THR A 114 27.01 1.87 12.59
CA THR A 114 26.37 2.27 13.87
C THR A 114 24.93 1.77 14.01
N GLY A 115 24.41 1.02 13.03
CA GLY A 115 23.05 0.46 13.06
C GLY A 115 21.93 1.43 12.69
N ASN A 116 22.25 2.59 12.09
CA ASN A 116 21.24 3.41 11.40
C ASN A 116 21.22 3.08 9.90
N ALA A 117 20.14 3.39 9.20
CA ALA A 117 19.99 3.08 7.78
C ALA A 117 19.65 4.32 6.94
N VAL A 118 20.10 4.32 5.69
CA VAL A 118 19.70 5.26 4.65
C VAL A 118 18.96 4.49 3.57
N VAL A 119 17.80 5.00 3.16
CA VAL A 119 16.92 4.42 2.15
C VAL A 119 16.74 5.46 1.04
N ARG A 120 17.25 5.19 -0.15
CA ARG A 120 17.01 6.03 -1.34
C ARG A 120 15.95 5.38 -2.20
N VAL A 121 15.01 6.17 -2.71
CA VAL A 121 13.90 5.66 -3.53
C VAL A 121 13.81 6.43 -4.85
N GLY A 122 13.40 5.75 -5.92
CA GLY A 122 13.24 6.36 -7.25
C GLY A 122 11.96 7.21 -7.42
N VAL A 123 11.20 7.39 -6.33
CA VAL A 123 9.96 8.18 -6.28
C VAL A 123 10.19 9.52 -5.59
N GLN A 124 9.50 10.57 -6.03
CA GLN A 124 9.62 11.90 -5.45
C GLN A 124 8.38 12.24 -4.62
N THR A 125 8.53 12.77 -3.41
CA THR A 125 7.38 13.24 -2.62
C THR A 125 6.89 14.62 -3.11
N GLN A 126 5.61 14.90 -2.91
CA GLN A 126 4.99 16.24 -3.01
C GLN A 126 4.15 16.56 -1.76
N GLY A 127 4.33 15.83 -0.65
CA GLY A 127 3.61 16.03 0.61
C GLY A 127 2.83 14.82 1.15
N GLN A 128 2.89 13.68 0.47
CA GLN A 128 2.22 12.43 0.87
C GLN A 128 2.94 11.66 1.98
N GLY A 129 4.10 12.13 2.45
CA GLY A 129 4.84 11.57 3.59
C GLY A 129 5.67 10.33 3.26
N HIS A 130 6.37 10.33 2.12
CA HIS A 130 7.27 9.24 1.73
C HIS A 130 8.36 9.00 2.77
N GLU A 131 8.92 10.06 3.33
CA GLU A 131 10.00 10.02 4.30
C GLU A 131 9.62 9.19 5.54
N THR A 132 8.36 9.30 5.97
CA THR A 132 7.82 8.50 7.08
C THR A 132 7.45 7.08 6.63
N THR A 133 6.67 6.98 5.55
CA THR A 133 6.03 5.70 5.17
C THR A 133 7.01 4.67 4.62
N PHE A 134 8.03 5.09 3.86
CA PHE A 134 9.08 4.16 3.41
C PHE A 134 9.98 3.73 4.57
N ALA A 135 10.27 4.63 5.52
CA ALA A 135 11.00 4.28 6.73
C ALA A 135 10.25 3.19 7.52
N GLN A 136 8.92 3.30 7.64
CA GLN A 136 8.09 2.29 8.30
C GLN A 136 8.12 0.93 7.60
N ILE A 137 8.09 0.88 6.26
CA ILE A 137 8.22 -0.37 5.50
C ILE A 137 9.57 -1.04 5.80
N VAL A 138 10.65 -0.28 5.75
CA VAL A 138 12.00 -0.80 5.96
C VAL A 138 12.21 -1.19 7.43
N ALA A 139 11.69 -0.41 8.38
CA ALA A 139 11.71 -0.71 9.81
C ALA A 139 11.09 -2.09 10.10
N GLU A 140 9.88 -2.32 9.58
CA GLU A 140 9.15 -3.58 9.74
C GLU A 140 9.87 -4.78 9.11
N GLU A 141 10.50 -4.59 7.94
CA GLU A 141 11.24 -5.66 7.28
C GLU A 141 12.60 -5.95 7.95
N LEU A 142 13.21 -4.97 8.64
CA LEU A 142 14.55 -5.10 9.24
C LEU A 142 14.54 -5.21 10.77
N GLY A 143 13.39 -5.06 11.43
CA GLY A 143 13.31 -5.02 12.90
C GLY A 143 14.05 -3.82 13.51
N MET A 144 14.14 -2.71 12.76
CA MET A 144 14.84 -1.49 13.20
C MET A 144 13.86 -0.47 13.75
N ASP A 145 14.31 0.37 14.67
CA ASP A 145 13.56 1.57 15.04
C ASP A 145 13.44 2.50 13.81
N VAL A 146 12.22 2.95 13.52
CA VAL A 146 11.94 3.84 12.39
C VAL A 146 12.71 5.16 12.50
N ASP A 147 12.97 5.64 13.73
CA ASP A 147 13.73 6.88 13.96
C ASP A 147 15.22 6.74 13.57
N ASN A 148 15.71 5.51 13.39
CA ASN A 148 17.06 5.22 12.91
C ASN A 148 17.13 5.08 11.39
N ILE A 149 16.04 5.34 10.66
CA ILE A 149 15.98 5.21 9.20
C ILE A 149 15.76 6.57 8.57
N THR A 150 16.70 7.01 7.75
CA THR A 150 16.58 8.22 6.94
C THR A 150 16.20 7.84 5.51
N VAL A 151 15.16 8.46 4.97
CA VAL A 151 14.73 8.27 3.57
C VAL A 151 15.13 9.50 2.76
N GLU A 152 15.73 9.28 1.59
CA GLU A 152 16.14 10.32 0.63
C GLU A 152 15.45 10.10 -0.72
N HIS A 153 15.05 11.20 -1.37
CA HIS A 153 14.44 11.22 -2.70
C HIS A 153 14.55 12.62 -3.38
N GLY A 154 14.48 12.65 -4.72
CA GLY A 154 14.51 13.85 -5.55
C GLY A 154 15.84 14.24 -6.21
N ASP A 155 16.97 13.59 -5.91
CA ASP A 155 18.29 13.87 -6.46
C ASP A 155 18.83 12.73 -7.34
N THR A 156 18.81 12.95 -8.65
CA THR A 156 19.26 12.00 -9.67
C THR A 156 20.75 11.67 -9.63
N ASP A 157 21.57 12.46 -8.91
CA ASP A 157 22.99 12.14 -8.72
C ASP A 157 23.21 11.08 -7.63
N THR A 158 22.22 10.87 -6.74
CA THR A 158 22.39 10.01 -5.56
C THR A 158 21.41 8.84 -5.48
N GLU A 159 20.23 8.96 -6.08
CA GLU A 159 19.17 7.96 -6.00
C GLU A 159 19.20 6.92 -7.11
N PRO A 160 18.67 5.71 -6.84
CA PRO A 160 18.46 4.74 -7.91
C PRO A 160 17.41 5.26 -8.89
N TYR A 161 17.51 4.85 -10.15
CA TYR A 161 16.59 5.33 -11.18
C TYR A 161 15.16 4.85 -10.89
N GLY A 162 14.19 5.75 -10.95
CA GLY A 162 12.76 5.44 -10.87
C GLY A 162 11.95 6.34 -11.77
N LEU A 163 10.64 6.11 -11.85
CA LEU A 163 9.76 6.90 -12.71
C LEU A 163 9.06 8.03 -11.96
N GLY A 164 9.32 8.20 -10.65
CA GLY A 164 8.69 9.26 -9.87
C GLY A 164 7.27 8.92 -9.43
N THR A 165 6.56 9.94 -8.93
CA THR A 165 5.25 9.79 -8.31
C THR A 165 4.14 10.47 -9.07
N TYR A 166 3.16 9.64 -9.46
CA TYR A 166 1.86 9.98 -10.03
C TYR A 166 1.04 8.69 -10.06
N GLY A 167 -0.27 8.77 -10.37
CA GLY A 167 -1.12 7.57 -10.51
C GLY A 167 -1.07 6.63 -9.29
N SER A 168 -0.87 7.21 -8.10
CA SER A 168 -0.71 6.53 -6.81
C SER A 168 0.27 5.34 -6.85
N ARG A 169 1.34 5.42 -7.65
CA ARG A 169 2.26 4.30 -7.89
C ARG A 169 3.37 4.12 -6.87
N SER A 170 3.60 5.09 -5.97
CA SER A 170 4.71 5.03 -5.02
C SER A 170 4.64 3.79 -4.13
N THR A 171 3.50 3.54 -3.47
CA THR A 171 3.36 2.36 -2.60
C THR A 171 3.36 1.05 -3.40
N PRO A 172 2.58 0.89 -4.49
CA PRO A 172 2.59 -0.36 -5.26
C PRO A 172 3.96 -0.74 -5.82
N VAL A 173 4.73 0.22 -6.34
CA VAL A 173 5.97 -0.08 -7.09
C VAL A 173 7.21 0.15 -6.23
N ALA A 174 7.45 1.38 -5.77
CA ALA A 174 8.63 1.67 -4.93
C ALA A 174 8.49 1.08 -3.53
N GLY A 175 7.27 0.96 -2.99
CA GLY A 175 7.04 0.30 -1.70
C GLY A 175 7.39 -1.18 -1.75
N ALA A 176 7.04 -1.85 -2.84
CA ALA A 176 7.48 -3.22 -3.12
C ALA A 176 9.00 -3.29 -3.31
N ALA A 177 9.61 -2.36 -4.04
CA ALA A 177 11.06 -2.29 -4.19
C ALA A 177 11.78 -2.14 -2.84
N ALA A 178 11.31 -1.24 -1.97
CA ALA A 178 11.84 -1.03 -0.63
C ALA A 178 11.73 -2.30 0.23
N ALA A 179 10.57 -2.97 0.22
CA ALA A 179 10.39 -4.22 0.93
C ALA A 179 11.32 -5.32 0.41
N VAL A 180 11.45 -5.47 -0.92
CA VAL A 180 12.31 -6.49 -1.53
C VAL A 180 13.79 -6.19 -1.27
N ALA A 181 14.23 -4.94 -1.36
CA ALA A 181 15.58 -4.52 -1.00
C ALA A 181 15.87 -4.80 0.49
N ALA A 182 14.93 -4.48 1.38
CA ALA A 182 15.06 -4.75 2.81
C ALA A 182 15.17 -6.25 3.09
N ARG A 183 14.38 -7.08 2.40
CA ARG A 183 14.48 -8.54 2.52
C ARG A 183 15.86 -9.05 2.10
N LYS A 184 16.46 -8.52 1.03
CA LYS A 184 17.83 -8.86 0.63
C LYS A 184 18.85 -8.47 1.71
N VAL A 185 18.70 -7.29 2.31
CA VAL A 185 19.52 -6.87 3.47
C VAL A 185 19.36 -7.86 4.61
N ARG A 186 18.12 -8.27 4.92
CA ARG A 186 17.82 -9.24 5.98
C ARG A 186 18.42 -10.63 5.71
N GLU A 187 18.38 -11.11 4.47
CA GLU A 187 19.03 -12.38 4.11
C GLU A 187 20.55 -12.33 4.33
N LYS A 188 21.22 -11.24 3.91
CA LYS A 188 22.65 -11.04 4.22
C LYS A 188 22.92 -10.93 5.72
N ALA A 189 22.06 -10.21 6.43
CA ALA A 189 22.11 -10.08 7.88
C ALA A 189 21.97 -11.43 8.60
N LYS A 190 21.19 -12.37 8.05
CA LYS A 190 21.05 -13.73 8.59
C LYS A 190 22.39 -14.48 8.60
N ALA A 191 23.16 -14.41 7.51
CA ALA A 191 24.49 -15.02 7.44
C ALA A 191 25.47 -14.40 8.45
N ILE A 192 25.39 -13.08 8.65
CA ILE A 192 26.21 -12.37 9.65
C ILE A 192 25.78 -12.76 11.07
N ALA A 193 24.48 -12.82 11.35
CA ALA A 193 23.94 -13.27 12.63
C ALA A 193 24.38 -14.70 12.96
N ALA A 194 24.40 -15.60 11.97
CA ALA A 194 24.91 -16.96 12.14
C ALA A 194 26.37 -16.99 12.59
N ASN A 195 27.22 -16.15 11.98
CA ASN A 195 28.63 -16.00 12.36
C ASN A 195 28.79 -15.47 13.79
N GLU A 196 28.07 -14.40 14.14
CA GLU A 196 28.13 -13.77 15.48
C GLU A 196 27.55 -14.67 16.58
N LEU A 197 26.53 -15.47 16.26
CA LEU A 197 25.94 -16.44 17.19
C LEU A 197 26.68 -17.78 17.21
N GLU A 198 27.74 -17.97 16.41
CA GLU A 198 28.47 -19.23 16.25
C GLU A 198 27.51 -20.42 15.98
N ALA A 199 26.59 -20.24 15.04
CA ALA A 199 25.58 -21.23 14.65
C ALA A 199 25.56 -21.43 13.13
N ALA A 200 24.99 -22.54 12.67
CA ALA A 200 24.74 -22.73 11.25
C ALA A 200 23.65 -21.76 10.77
N GLU A 201 23.79 -21.20 9.57
CA GLU A 201 22.80 -20.26 9.01
C GLU A 201 21.40 -20.89 8.89
N GLU A 202 21.32 -22.19 8.61
CA GLU A 202 20.06 -22.94 8.56
C GLU A 202 19.34 -23.03 9.91
N ASP A 203 20.06 -22.89 11.02
CA ASP A 203 19.52 -22.86 12.38
C ASP A 203 19.15 -21.44 12.84
N ILE A 204 19.36 -20.41 12.01
CA ILE A 204 18.97 -19.04 12.33
C ILE A 204 17.54 -18.77 11.84
N GLU A 205 16.68 -18.38 12.77
CA GLU A 205 15.31 -17.94 12.52
C GLU A 205 15.18 -16.44 12.72
N TRP A 206 14.36 -15.78 11.89
CA TRP A 206 14.00 -14.37 12.05
C TRP A 206 12.63 -14.28 12.69
N ASP A 207 12.54 -13.63 13.85
CA ASP A 207 11.27 -13.32 14.48
C ASP A 207 10.83 -11.91 14.09
N ARG A 208 9.74 -11.84 13.33
CA ARG A 208 9.16 -10.58 12.87
C ARG A 208 8.56 -9.73 14.00
N GLN A 209 8.09 -10.34 15.08
CA GLN A 209 7.49 -9.61 16.20
C GLN A 209 8.53 -8.90 17.05
N SER A 210 9.66 -9.55 17.32
CA SER A 210 10.77 -8.94 18.07
C SER A 210 11.73 -8.14 17.18
N GLY A 211 11.84 -8.47 15.90
CA GLY A 211 12.86 -7.88 15.03
C GLY A 211 14.25 -8.45 15.28
N GLU A 212 14.34 -9.72 15.69
CA GLU A 212 15.58 -10.37 16.08
C GLU A 212 15.82 -11.67 15.29
N PHE A 213 17.08 -11.93 14.98
CA PHE A 213 17.54 -13.27 14.61
C PHE A 213 17.78 -14.08 15.88
N HIS A 214 17.44 -15.37 15.88
CA HIS A 214 17.75 -16.26 17.00
C HIS A 214 18.07 -17.68 16.53
N VAL A 215 18.74 -18.45 17.38
CA VAL A 215 19.01 -19.86 17.12
C VAL A 215 17.75 -20.70 17.38
N ALA A 216 17.37 -21.55 16.43
CA ALA A 216 16.21 -22.43 16.53
C ALA A 216 16.23 -23.26 17.83
N GLY A 217 15.13 -23.19 18.58
CA GLY A 217 15.00 -23.86 19.88
C GLY A 217 15.75 -23.21 21.05
N ALA A 218 16.45 -22.09 20.82
CA ALA A 218 17.16 -21.31 21.83
C ALA A 218 16.94 -19.80 21.64
N PRO A 219 15.70 -19.28 21.83
CA PRO A 219 15.35 -17.88 21.56
C PRO A 219 16.14 -16.88 22.41
N ASP A 220 16.67 -17.27 23.57
CA ASP A 220 17.54 -16.43 24.40
C ASP A 220 18.92 -16.16 23.74
N ARG A 221 19.26 -16.87 22.66
CA ARG A 221 20.42 -16.60 21.80
C ARG A 221 19.96 -15.82 20.58
N SER A 222 19.65 -14.54 20.80
CA SER A 222 19.18 -13.64 19.77
C SER A 222 20.13 -12.45 19.52
N ILE A 223 19.97 -11.83 18.36
CA ILE A 223 20.70 -10.63 17.96
C ILE A 223 19.88 -9.82 16.93
N THR A 224 19.91 -8.50 17.04
CA THR A 224 19.22 -7.57 16.11
C THR A 224 20.11 -7.21 14.91
N ILE A 225 19.50 -6.69 13.83
CA ILE A 225 20.24 -6.07 12.72
C ILE A 225 21.14 -4.92 13.20
N THR A 226 20.65 -4.12 14.16
CA THR A 226 21.41 -3.00 14.74
C THR A 226 22.69 -3.47 15.43
N GLU A 227 22.63 -4.60 16.16
CA GLU A 227 23.78 -5.15 16.89
C GLU A 227 24.82 -5.77 15.94
N ILE A 228 24.39 -6.46 14.87
CA ILE A 228 25.31 -7.05 13.88
C ILE A 228 25.80 -6.07 12.82
N ALA A 229 25.26 -4.86 12.76
CA ALA A 229 25.60 -3.89 11.73
C ALA A 229 27.11 -3.62 11.67
N ALA A 230 27.78 -3.48 12.82
CA ALA A 230 29.23 -3.33 12.88
C ALA A 230 29.98 -4.58 12.40
N GLY A 231 29.46 -5.78 12.73
CA GLY A 231 29.99 -7.07 12.28
C GLY A 231 30.06 -7.17 10.76
N ALA A 232 29.07 -6.63 10.04
CA ALA A 232 29.08 -6.57 8.57
C ALA A 232 30.32 -5.84 8.00
N TYR A 233 30.89 -4.88 8.73
CA TYR A 233 32.05 -4.08 8.27
C TYR A 233 33.38 -4.54 8.87
N MET A 234 33.35 -5.23 10.00
CA MET A 234 34.56 -5.60 10.76
C MET A 234 34.87 -7.10 10.73
N ASN A 235 33.84 -7.95 10.63
CA ASN A 235 33.92 -9.39 10.84
C ASN A 235 32.83 -10.14 10.04
N HIS A 236 32.65 -9.79 8.77
CA HIS A 236 31.69 -10.47 7.88
C HIS A 236 32.15 -11.92 7.59
N PRO A 237 31.22 -12.86 7.38
CA PRO A 237 31.56 -14.22 6.99
C PRO A 237 32.19 -14.27 5.58
N GLU A 238 33.05 -15.25 5.31
CA GLU A 238 33.73 -15.39 4.01
C GLU A 238 32.77 -15.60 2.82
N SER A 239 31.53 -16.03 3.09
CA SER A 239 30.48 -16.19 2.08
C SER A 239 29.90 -14.87 1.59
N GLU A 240 30.16 -13.77 2.30
CA GLU A 240 29.58 -12.46 2.03
C GLU A 240 30.64 -11.42 1.68
N GLU A 241 30.24 -10.36 0.99
CA GLU A 241 31.08 -9.17 0.86
C GLU A 241 30.97 -8.28 2.12
N PRO A 242 31.97 -7.44 2.45
CA PRO A 242 31.83 -6.45 3.51
C PRO A 242 30.63 -5.52 3.31
N GLY A 243 30.09 -4.99 4.40
CA GLY A 243 28.97 -4.03 4.42
C GLY A 243 27.60 -4.69 4.42
N LEU A 244 26.56 -3.88 4.61
CA LEU A 244 25.18 -4.36 4.72
C LEU A 244 24.25 -3.43 3.94
N GLU A 245 24.07 -3.74 2.66
CA GLU A 245 23.29 -2.94 1.73
C GLU A 245 22.68 -3.80 0.62
N ALA A 246 21.59 -3.33 0.01
CA ALA A 246 21.01 -3.94 -1.16
C ALA A 246 20.18 -2.94 -1.97
N VAL A 247 20.16 -3.16 -3.29
CA VAL A 247 19.30 -2.45 -4.24
C VAL A 247 18.26 -3.39 -4.86
N ASN A 248 17.06 -2.87 -5.12
CA ASN A 248 16.06 -3.53 -5.94
C ASN A 248 15.44 -2.57 -6.95
N TYR A 249 15.26 -3.08 -8.17
CA TYR A 249 14.42 -2.51 -9.21
C TYR A 249 13.23 -3.45 -9.36
N TYR A 250 12.03 -2.94 -9.11
CA TYR A 250 10.80 -3.72 -9.06
C TYR A 250 9.97 -3.45 -10.31
N ASP A 251 9.93 -4.44 -11.21
CA ASP A 251 8.93 -4.53 -12.28
C ASP A 251 7.69 -5.26 -11.72
N PRO A 252 6.58 -4.55 -11.46
CA PRO A 252 5.42 -5.15 -10.83
C PRO A 252 4.72 -6.12 -11.80
N PRO A 253 4.29 -7.30 -11.32
CA PRO A 253 3.65 -8.30 -12.18
C PRO A 253 2.25 -7.89 -12.67
N GLU A 254 1.58 -7.00 -11.94
CA GLU A 254 0.23 -6.48 -12.21
C GLU A 254 0.06 -5.13 -11.49
N MET A 255 -1.00 -4.38 -11.82
CA MET A 255 -1.46 -3.21 -11.07
C MET A 255 -2.04 -3.60 -9.70
N THR A 256 -2.34 -2.60 -8.87
CA THR A 256 -3.11 -2.78 -7.63
C THR A 256 -4.49 -2.14 -7.74
N TYR A 257 -5.51 -2.75 -7.14
CA TYR A 257 -6.91 -2.36 -7.33
C TYR A 257 -7.61 -1.99 -6.02
N PRO A 258 -7.24 -0.86 -5.38
CA PRO A 258 -7.90 -0.41 -4.17
C PRO A 258 -9.36 -0.05 -4.45
N PHE A 259 -10.22 -0.17 -3.45
CA PHE A 259 -11.65 0.09 -3.58
C PHE A 259 -12.19 0.86 -2.38
N GLY A 260 -13.36 1.45 -2.56
CA GLY A 260 -14.05 2.17 -1.51
C GLY A 260 -15.53 2.38 -1.80
N SER A 261 -16.30 2.61 -0.73
CA SER A 261 -17.71 3.01 -0.80
C SER A 261 -17.87 4.33 -0.07
N TYR A 262 -18.22 5.39 -0.81
CA TYR A 262 -18.48 6.72 -0.26
C TYR A 262 -19.97 7.02 -0.28
N ILE A 263 -20.48 7.55 0.82
CA ILE A 263 -21.85 8.03 0.95
C ILE A 263 -21.80 9.49 1.39
N VAL A 264 -22.56 10.34 0.70
CA VAL A 264 -22.68 11.76 0.99
C VAL A 264 -24.15 12.11 1.11
N VAL A 265 -24.50 12.81 2.18
CA VAL A 265 -25.82 13.42 2.36
C VAL A 265 -25.66 14.91 2.17
N VAL A 266 -26.52 15.51 1.36
CA VAL A 266 -26.54 16.96 1.12
C VAL A 266 -27.94 17.51 1.27
N GLU A 267 -28.05 18.76 1.69
CA GLU A 267 -29.28 19.53 1.60
C GLU A 267 -29.19 20.54 0.45
N ILE A 268 -30.29 20.76 -0.27
CA ILE A 268 -30.36 21.76 -1.33
C ILE A 268 -31.52 22.70 -1.04
N ASP A 269 -31.23 23.98 -0.86
CA ASP A 269 -32.25 25.02 -0.74
C ASP A 269 -32.95 25.23 -2.09
N ARG A 270 -34.29 25.10 -2.11
CA ARG A 270 -35.07 25.15 -3.37
C ARG A 270 -35.11 26.55 -4.00
N GLU A 271 -35.00 27.61 -3.21
CA GLU A 271 -35.10 28.98 -3.71
C GLU A 271 -33.77 29.47 -4.27
N THR A 272 -32.67 29.13 -3.60
CA THR A 272 -31.32 29.66 -3.88
C THR A 272 -30.43 28.69 -4.65
N GLY A 273 -30.70 27.38 -4.54
CA GLY A 273 -29.83 26.33 -5.06
C GLY A 273 -28.56 26.09 -4.25
N GLU A 274 -28.45 26.68 -3.06
CA GLU A 274 -27.33 26.45 -2.14
C GLU A 274 -27.29 24.98 -1.69
N VAL A 275 -26.07 24.42 -1.62
CA VAL A 275 -25.82 23.01 -1.24
C VAL A 275 -24.98 22.99 0.03
N GLU A 276 -25.49 22.30 1.05
CA GLU A 276 -24.83 22.06 2.35
C GLU A 276 -24.55 20.55 2.54
#